data_AF-A0AAX4JYL6-F1
#
_entry.id   AF-A0AAX4JYL6-F1
#
_cell.length_a   1.000
_cell.length_b   1.000
_cell.length_c   1.000
_cell.angle_alpha   90.00
_cell.angle_beta   90.00
_cell.angle_gamma   90.00
#
_symmetry.space_group_name_H-M   'P 1'
#
loop_
_entity.id
_entity.type
_entity.pdbx_description
1 polymer ?
#
loop_
_entity_poly.entity_id
_entity_poly.type
_entity_poly.pdbx_seq_one_letter_code
_entity_poly.pdbx_strand_id
1 'polypeptide(L)'
;MLSKVIFTLITSLAIAGSASAKPVEPHYPEPVFVLRPENVSMDQFQQQFLTLCPKFYAGKPGVTDRPIFIFETFQERFEKDIWHGRKASVQCIYQFPTAEYQNIGVDVAMALGGDGIITIDPIETNPTPVED
;
A
#
# COMPACT_ATOMS: atom_id res chain seq x y z
N MET A 1 -7.19 21.25 78.97
CA MET A 1 -8.23 20.68 78.09
C MET A 1 -7.60 20.35 76.76
N LEU A 2 -7.62 19.08 76.36
CA LEU A 2 -7.19 18.59 75.05
C LEU A 2 -8.19 19.02 73.97
N SER A 3 -7.71 19.39 72.78
CA SER A 3 -8.45 19.16 71.54
C SER A 3 -7.47 18.90 70.41
N LYS A 4 -7.38 17.62 70.03
CA LYS A 4 -6.84 17.14 68.76
C LYS A 4 -7.79 17.60 67.66
N VAL A 5 -7.25 18.20 66.60
CA VAL A 5 -7.97 18.34 65.33
C VAL A 5 -7.12 17.68 64.25
N ILE A 6 -7.61 16.53 63.80
CA ILE A 6 -7.13 15.74 62.65
C ILE A 6 -8.11 16.04 61.52
N PHE A 7 -7.66 16.53 60.37
CA PHE A 7 -8.39 16.58 59.08
C PHE A 7 -7.34 17.01 58.03
N THR A 8 -7.10 16.40 56.86
CA THR A 8 -7.65 15.24 56.13
C THR A 8 -6.72 14.99 54.92
N LEU A 9 -6.71 13.75 54.42
CA LEU A 9 -5.95 13.29 53.24
C LEU A 9 -6.11 14.21 52.01
N ILE A 10 -4.98 14.57 51.39
CA ILE A 10 -4.96 15.03 50.00
C ILE A 10 -5.04 13.79 49.12
N THR A 11 -6.21 13.55 48.53
CA THR A 11 -6.45 12.50 47.54
C THR A 11 -5.64 12.79 46.29
N SER A 12 -4.61 11.98 46.06
CA SER A 12 -3.87 11.93 44.80
C SER A 12 -4.82 11.71 43.64
N LEU A 13 -4.90 12.69 42.74
CA LEU A 13 -5.56 12.54 41.45
C LEU A 13 -4.71 11.56 40.62
N ALA A 14 -5.02 10.28 40.71
CA ALA A 14 -4.50 9.29 39.78
C ALA A 14 -5.06 9.64 38.40
N ILE A 15 -4.22 10.22 37.55
CA ILE A 15 -4.50 10.38 36.14
C ILE A 15 -4.64 8.96 35.59
N ALA A 16 -5.89 8.51 35.49
CA ALA A 16 -6.24 7.24 34.89
C ALA A 16 -5.57 7.18 33.51
N GLY A 17 -4.87 6.07 33.30
CA GLY A 17 -3.80 5.95 32.33
C GLY A 17 -4.16 6.43 30.93
N SER A 18 -3.19 7.10 30.32
CA SER A 18 -3.00 7.08 28.88
C SER A 18 -2.84 5.62 28.49
N ALA A 19 -3.96 4.96 28.18
CA ALA A 19 -3.95 3.73 27.42
C ALA A 19 -3.26 4.08 26.10
N SER A 20 -1.97 3.80 26.03
CA SER A 20 -1.19 3.85 24.80
C SER A 20 -1.77 2.77 23.90
N ALA A 21 -2.83 3.12 23.15
CA ALA A 21 -3.27 2.32 22.04
C ALA A 21 -2.06 2.25 21.09
N LYS A 22 -1.47 1.06 20.95
CA LYS A 22 -0.43 0.86 19.95
C LYS A 22 -1.01 1.34 18.61
N PRO A 23 -0.31 2.20 17.86
CA PRO A 23 -0.72 2.54 16.51
C PRO A 23 -0.95 1.23 15.76
N VAL A 24 -2.15 1.04 15.22
CA VAL A 24 -2.38 -0.04 14.26
C VAL A 24 -1.55 0.32 13.04
N GLU A 25 -0.51 -0.46 12.76
CA GLU A 25 0.28 -0.25 11.56
C GLU A 25 -0.61 -0.54 10.34
N PRO A 26 -0.67 0.38 9.36
CA PRO A 26 -1.45 0.16 8.16
C PRO A 26 -0.88 -1.04 7.39
N HIS A 27 -1.76 -1.95 6.97
CA HIS A 27 -1.40 -3.05 6.09
C HIS A 27 -1.53 -2.59 4.63
N TYR A 28 -0.40 -2.50 3.93
CA TYR A 28 -0.37 -2.11 2.52
C TYR A 28 -0.33 -3.31 1.60
N PRO A 29 -0.94 -3.25 0.40
CA PRO A 29 -0.83 -4.31 -0.59
C PRO A 29 0.61 -4.54 -1.02
N GLU A 30 0.93 -5.81 -1.30
CA GLU A 30 2.24 -6.23 -1.78
C GLU A 30 2.62 -5.57 -3.13
N PRO A 31 3.91 -5.52 -3.45
CA PRO A 31 4.37 -5.11 -4.77
C PRO A 31 3.80 -5.99 -5.89
N VAL A 32 3.50 -5.36 -7.03
CA VAL A 32 3.02 -6.03 -8.24
C VAL A 32 4.11 -6.02 -9.31
N PHE A 33 4.15 -7.06 -10.13
CA PHE A 33 5.10 -7.13 -11.24
C PHE A 33 4.54 -6.46 -12.49
N VAL A 34 5.35 -5.63 -13.12
CA VAL A 34 5.03 -4.91 -14.36
C VAL A 34 6.15 -5.05 -15.38
N LEU A 35 5.80 -4.83 -16.63
CA LEU A 35 6.71 -4.83 -17.77
C LEU A 35 6.82 -3.42 -18.33
N ARG A 36 8.06 -3.00 -18.61
CA ARG A 36 8.30 -1.76 -19.34
C ARG A 36 7.85 -1.87 -20.81
N PRO A 37 7.46 -0.74 -21.43
CA PRO A 37 7.26 -0.67 -22.88
C PRO A 37 8.53 -1.04 -23.65
N GLU A 38 8.38 -1.53 -24.89
CA GLU A 38 9.52 -1.93 -25.73
C GLU A 38 10.37 -0.74 -26.19
N ASN A 39 9.78 0.45 -26.29
CA ASN A 39 10.38 1.65 -26.84
C ASN A 39 11.08 2.56 -25.81
N VAL A 40 11.17 2.16 -24.53
CA VAL A 40 11.82 2.95 -23.48
C VAL A 40 12.79 2.09 -22.65
N SER A 41 13.84 2.70 -22.10
CA SER A 41 14.74 2.02 -21.16
C SER A 41 14.07 1.81 -19.79
N MET A 42 14.64 0.93 -18.96
CA MET A 42 14.13 0.74 -17.59
C MET A 42 14.24 2.02 -16.76
N ASP A 43 15.35 2.76 -16.88
CA ASP A 43 15.53 4.05 -16.20
C ASP A 43 14.47 5.08 -16.61
N GLN A 44 14.15 5.15 -17.91
CA GLN A 44 13.09 6.04 -18.40
C GLN A 44 11.72 5.63 -17.87
N PHE A 45 11.43 4.34 -17.89
CA PHE A 45 10.17 3.81 -17.36
C PHE A 45 10.05 4.07 -15.86
N GLN A 46 11.11 3.86 -15.07
CA GLN A 46 11.15 4.19 -13.65
C GLN A 46 10.87 5.68 -13.41
N GLN A 47 11.56 6.57 -14.12
CA GLN A 47 11.35 8.01 -13.97
C GLN A 47 9.92 8.43 -14.31
N GLN A 48 9.36 7.88 -15.39
CA GLN A 48 7.97 8.15 -15.79
C GLN A 48 6.97 7.60 -14.77
N PHE A 49 7.20 6.39 -14.26
CA PHE A 49 6.37 5.75 -13.24
C PHE A 49 6.33 6.58 -11.95
N LEU A 50 7.49 6.93 -11.40
CA LEU A 50 7.60 7.73 -10.19
C LEU A 50 7.03 9.15 -10.38
N THR A 51 7.04 9.67 -11.61
CA THR A 51 6.44 10.97 -11.91
C THR A 51 4.92 10.91 -12.03
N LEU A 52 4.39 9.86 -12.66
CA LEU A 52 2.96 9.72 -12.93
C LEU A 52 2.20 9.21 -11.71
N CYS A 53 2.76 8.25 -10.97
CA CYS A 53 2.12 7.60 -9.84
C CYS A 53 1.45 8.59 -8.87
N PRO A 54 2.13 9.60 -8.27
CA PRO A 54 1.49 10.53 -7.34
C PRO A 54 0.44 11.45 -7.97
N LYS A 55 0.42 11.54 -9.30
CA LYS A 55 -0.46 12.42 -10.07
C LYS A 55 -1.60 11.67 -10.75
N PHE A 56 -1.68 10.35 -10.60
CA PHE A 56 -2.59 9.51 -11.37
C PHE A 56 -4.06 9.95 -11.22
N TYR A 57 -4.47 10.27 -9.98
CA TYR A 57 -5.79 10.82 -9.66
C TYR A 57 -5.82 12.34 -9.43
N ALA A 58 -4.74 13.05 -9.73
CA ALA A 58 -4.65 14.51 -9.58
C ALA A 58 -5.41 15.24 -10.72
N GLY A 59 -6.73 15.02 -10.82
CA GLY A 59 -7.58 15.53 -11.92
C GLY A 59 -8.93 16.09 -11.46
N LYS A 60 -9.29 17.24 -12.03
CA LYS A 60 -10.50 18.08 -11.86
C LYS A 60 -10.72 18.70 -10.46
N PRO A 61 -10.64 20.04 -10.30
CA PRO A 61 -11.07 20.71 -9.07
C PRO A 61 -12.51 20.33 -8.71
N GLY A 62 -12.80 20.16 -7.41
CA GLY A 62 -14.19 20.00 -6.92
C GLY A 62 -14.68 18.58 -6.60
N VAL A 63 -13.89 17.53 -6.85
CA VAL A 63 -14.21 16.15 -6.39
C VAL A 63 -13.56 15.92 -5.02
N THR A 64 -14.35 15.67 -3.98
CA THR A 64 -13.90 15.42 -2.59
C THR A 64 -13.47 13.97 -2.35
N ASP A 65 -13.99 13.03 -3.15
CA ASP A 65 -13.85 11.59 -2.88
C ASP A 65 -12.74 10.95 -3.73
N ARG A 66 -11.60 11.64 -3.83
CA ARG A 66 -10.46 11.14 -4.60
C ARG A 66 -9.60 10.22 -3.77
N PRO A 67 -9.02 9.17 -4.38
CA PRO A 67 -7.98 8.39 -3.72
C PRO A 67 -6.81 9.31 -3.33
N ILE A 68 -6.31 9.11 -2.11
CA ILE A 68 -5.20 9.87 -1.53
C ILE A 68 -3.92 9.10 -1.80
N PHE A 69 -2.95 9.76 -2.44
CA PHE A 69 -1.63 9.19 -2.67
C PHE A 69 -0.90 8.96 -1.33
N ILE A 70 -0.34 7.77 -1.12
CA ILE A 70 0.39 7.40 0.09
C ILE A 70 1.89 7.31 -0.18
N PHE A 71 2.30 6.41 -1.09
CA PHE A 71 3.70 6.23 -1.47
C PHE A 71 3.84 5.45 -2.78
N GLU A 72 5.03 5.49 -3.34
CA GLU A 72 5.44 4.71 -4.49
C GLU A 72 6.80 4.01 -4.27
N THR A 73 6.96 2.84 -4.90
CA THR A 73 8.25 2.14 -4.99
C THR A 73 8.43 1.60 -6.40
N PHE A 74 9.68 1.49 -6.82
CA PHE A 74 10.06 0.90 -8.10
C PHE A 74 11.36 0.13 -7.93
N GLN A 75 11.36 -1.16 -8.28
CA GLN A 75 12.54 -2.01 -8.22
C GLN A 75 12.65 -2.83 -9.51
N GLU A 76 13.70 -2.61 -10.29
CA GLU A 76 14.02 -3.48 -11.43
C GLU A 76 14.29 -4.92 -10.96
N ARG A 77 13.82 -5.89 -11.76
CA ARG A 77 13.96 -7.31 -11.47
C ARG A 77 14.81 -7.98 -12.55
N PHE A 78 15.86 -8.65 -12.09
CA PHE A 78 16.88 -9.27 -12.94
C PHE A 78 16.74 -10.81 -12.98
N GLU A 79 15.53 -11.33 -12.80
CA GLU A 79 15.33 -12.78 -12.88
C GLU A 79 15.72 -13.34 -14.26
N LYS A 80 16.14 -14.60 -14.29
CA LYS A 80 16.43 -15.34 -15.52
C LYS A 80 15.14 -15.95 -16.09
N ASP A 81 14.13 -15.11 -16.35
CA ASP A 81 12.87 -15.50 -16.98
C ASP A 81 12.75 -14.88 -18.38
N ILE A 82 11.62 -15.12 -19.05
CA ILE A 82 11.34 -14.56 -20.39
C ILE A 82 11.23 -13.02 -20.40
N TRP A 83 11.17 -12.40 -19.24
CA TRP A 83 11.01 -10.95 -19.05
C TRP A 83 12.29 -10.27 -18.59
N HIS A 84 13.43 -10.95 -18.68
CA HIS A 84 14.74 -10.44 -18.30
C HIS A 84 15.01 -9.04 -18.91
N GLY A 85 15.40 -8.08 -18.07
CA GLY A 85 15.67 -6.69 -18.48
C GLY A 85 14.43 -5.87 -18.87
N ARG A 86 13.22 -6.40 -18.62
CA ARG A 86 11.94 -5.73 -18.86
C ARG A 86 11.02 -5.68 -17.66
N LYS A 87 11.30 -6.47 -16.63
CA LYS A 87 10.44 -6.65 -15.45
C LYS A 87 10.84 -5.72 -14.31
N ALA A 88 9.84 -5.17 -13.64
CA ALA A 88 9.99 -4.41 -12.40
C ALA A 88 8.93 -4.86 -11.40
N SER A 89 9.25 -4.72 -10.12
CA SER A 89 8.31 -4.81 -9.00
C SER A 89 7.99 -3.40 -8.55
N VAL A 90 6.71 -3.06 -8.47
CA VAL A 90 6.26 -1.69 -8.20
C VAL A 90 5.17 -1.63 -7.15
N GLN A 91 5.14 -0.53 -6.42
CA GLN A 91 3.99 -0.10 -5.64
C GLN A 91 3.62 1.32 -6.04
N CYS A 92 2.35 1.54 -6.28
CA CYS A 92 1.76 2.87 -6.35
C CYS A 92 0.53 2.86 -5.45
N ILE A 93 0.73 3.22 -4.17
CA ILE A 93 -0.28 3.02 -3.14
C ILE A 93 -1.14 4.26 -3.00
N TYR A 94 -2.44 4.03 -3.11
CA TYR A 94 -3.48 5.00 -2.84
C TYR A 94 -4.42 4.49 -1.74
N GLN A 95 -4.87 5.40 -0.88
CA GLN A 95 -5.98 5.16 0.03
C GLN A 95 -7.28 5.62 -0.64
N PHE A 96 -8.22 4.71 -0.83
CA PHE A 96 -9.52 5.01 -1.41
C PHE A 96 -10.48 5.57 -0.34
N PRO A 97 -11.57 6.25 -0.75
CA PRO A 97 -12.57 6.76 0.19
C PRO A 97 -13.19 5.70 1.11
N THR A 98 -13.13 4.43 0.72
CA THR A 98 -13.53 3.26 1.52
C THR A 98 -12.55 2.91 2.65
N ALA A 99 -11.49 3.70 2.84
CA ALA A 99 -10.36 3.47 3.74
C ALA A 99 -9.45 2.29 3.37
N GLU A 100 -9.68 1.62 2.24
CA GLU A 100 -8.81 0.56 1.72
C GLU A 100 -7.57 1.13 1.01
N TYR A 101 -6.43 0.50 1.22
CA TYR A 101 -5.22 0.75 0.44
C TYR A 101 -5.21 -0.14 -0.79
N GLN A 102 -4.93 0.44 -1.96
CA GLN A 102 -4.79 -0.31 -3.20
C GLN A 102 -3.48 0.03 -3.89
N ASN A 103 -2.85 -0.98 -4.49
CA ASN A 103 -1.69 -0.81 -5.35
C ASN A 103 -2.15 -0.69 -6.81
N ILE A 104 -2.14 0.53 -7.35
CA ILE A 104 -2.50 0.82 -8.75
C ILE A 104 -1.30 0.76 -9.69
N GLY A 105 -0.20 0.10 -9.29
CA GLY A 105 1.04 0.05 -10.06
C GLY A 105 0.86 -0.52 -11.47
N VAL A 106 -0.06 -1.48 -11.65
CA VAL A 106 -0.40 -2.00 -12.99
C VAL A 106 -1.07 -0.91 -13.85
N ASP A 107 -2.03 -0.16 -13.30
CA ASP A 107 -2.74 0.89 -14.04
C ASP A 107 -1.77 2.01 -14.49
N VAL A 108 -0.85 2.39 -13.61
CA VAL A 108 0.20 3.37 -13.92
C VAL A 108 1.13 2.83 -15.02
N ALA A 109 1.55 1.57 -14.93
CA ALA A 109 2.39 0.94 -15.95
C ALA A 109 1.69 0.90 -17.31
N MET A 110 0.41 0.51 -17.35
CA MET A 110 -0.40 0.47 -18.57
C MET A 110 -0.58 1.87 -19.17
N ALA A 111 -0.80 2.90 -18.35
CA ALA A 111 -0.92 4.28 -18.81
C ALA A 111 0.38 4.80 -19.47
N LEU A 112 1.53 4.22 -19.13
CA LEU A 112 2.83 4.49 -19.74
C LEU A 112 3.14 3.59 -20.95
N GLY A 113 2.22 2.71 -21.34
CA GLY A 113 2.40 1.75 -22.44
C GLY A 113 3.12 0.46 -22.05
N GLY A 114 3.30 0.22 -20.75
CA GLY A 114 3.76 -1.05 -20.20
C GLY A 114 2.61 -2.03 -19.99
N ASP A 115 2.85 -3.09 -19.22
CA ASP A 115 1.84 -4.11 -18.91
C ASP A 115 2.00 -4.67 -17.49
N GLY A 116 0.96 -5.30 -16.95
CA GLY A 116 1.01 -6.04 -15.69
C GLY A 116 1.28 -7.51 -15.91
N ILE A 117 2.12 -8.12 -15.06
CA ILE A 117 2.22 -9.58 -15.00
C ILE A 117 1.21 -10.07 -13.97
N ILE A 118 0.01 -10.43 -14.44
CA ILE A 118 -0.98 -11.07 -13.58
C ILE A 118 -0.56 -12.52 -13.39
N THR A 119 -0.03 -12.85 -12.21
CA THR A 119 0.01 -14.24 -11.77
C THR A 119 -1.41 -14.67 -11.44
N ILE A 120 -2.01 -15.47 -12.32
CA ILE A 120 -3.21 -16.23 -11.97
C ILE A 120 -2.75 -17.26 -10.95
N ASP A 121 -3.25 -17.18 -9.71
CA ASP A 121 -3.00 -18.22 -8.72
C ASP A 121 -3.38 -19.58 -9.33
N PRO A 122 -2.53 -20.62 -9.22
CA PRO A 122 -2.92 -21.93 -9.67
C PRO A 122 -4.20 -22.33 -8.94
N ILE A 123 -5.25 -22.63 -9.71
CA ILE A 123 -6.50 -23.17 -9.17
C ILE A 123 -6.12 -24.38 -8.29
N GLU A 124 -6.41 -24.31 -6.99
CA GLU A 124 -6.31 -25.46 -6.10
C GLU A 124 -7.19 -26.56 -6.68
N THR A 125 -6.59 -27.48 -7.42
CA THR A 125 -7.26 -28.68 -7.91
C THR A 125 -7.39 -29.61 -6.71
N ASN A 126 -8.42 -29.39 -5.90
CA ASN A 126 -8.85 -30.39 -4.93
C ASN A 126 -9.17 -31.67 -5.73
N PRO A 127 -8.46 -32.79 -5.49
CA PRO A 127 -8.79 -34.03 -6.17
C PRO A 127 -10.18 -34.46 -5.71
N THR A 128 -11.13 -34.47 -6.65
CA THR A 128 -12.42 -35.10 -6.43
C THR A 128 -12.16 -36.59 -6.23
N PRO A 129 -12.65 -37.22 -5.14
CA PRO A 129 -12.59 -38.66 -5.01
C PRO A 129 -13.35 -39.26 -6.20
N VAL A 130 -12.67 -40.12 -6.95
CA VAL A 130 -13.35 -41.03 -7.88
C VAL A 130 -14.06 -42.04 -6.99
N GLU A 131 -15.38 -41.93 -6.89
CA GLU A 131 -16.21 -43.03 -6.38
C GLU A 131 -16.27 -44.10 -7.49
N ASP A 132 -15.68 -45.26 -7.20
CA ASP A 132 -15.90 -46.51 -7.94
C ASP A 132 -17.25 -47.14 -7.56
#